data_AF-A0A958KN03-F1
#
_entry.id   AF-A0A958KN03-F1
#
_cell.length_a   1.000
_cell.length_b   1.000
_cell.length_c   1.000
_cell.angle_alpha   90.00
_cell.angle_beta   90.00
_cell.angle_gamma   90.00
#
_symmetry.space_group_name_H-M   'P 1'
#
loop_
_entity.id
_entity.type
_entity.pdbx_description
1 polymer ?
#
loop_
_entity_poly.entity_id
_entity_poly.type
_entity_poly.pdbx_seq_one_letter_code
_entity_poly.pdbx_strand_id
1 'polypeptide(L)'
;MTERFTRNDNFSYTCNRCTLCCYAYTVRVNPYEIARLANYLGKSTSEVIAQHTQSEGIELRREKNGACNFLQADGCSVHPDRPLACRLYPLGRHTNEKSEETFSQLTLQKGSKGEFSGEVRTVGEFLEGQGAEPYIRMADRYNALVSKIVANGALEGASEYEPEIVLDVDLALAKSGSSGLESGLDPEAKSLRHIEILKTRLGLDGAES
;
A
#
# COMPACT_ATOMS: atom_id res chain seq x y z
N MET A 1 0.74 -24.75 11.59
CA MET A 1 -0.18 -23.62 11.84
C MET A 1 0.67 -22.37 11.82
N THR A 2 0.41 -21.44 10.91
CA THR A 2 1.08 -20.12 10.93
C THR A 2 0.54 -19.37 12.14
N GLU A 3 1.42 -18.98 13.05
CA GLU A 3 1.06 -18.19 14.22
C GLU A 3 0.33 -16.91 13.77
N ARG A 4 -0.84 -16.65 14.36
CA ARG A 4 -1.64 -15.45 14.11
C ARG A 4 -1.53 -14.53 15.31
N PHE A 5 -1.10 -13.30 15.06
CA PHE A 5 -0.99 -12.23 16.04
C PHE A 5 -2.15 -11.24 15.87
N THR A 6 -2.52 -10.61 16.96
CA THR A 6 -3.33 -9.41 17.09
C THR A 6 -2.42 -8.25 17.47
N ARG A 7 -2.94 -7.02 17.49
CA ARG A 7 -2.17 -5.83 17.89
C ARG A 7 -1.62 -5.91 19.31
N ASN A 8 -2.23 -6.70 20.19
CA ASN A 8 -1.84 -6.81 21.60
C ASN A 8 -0.84 -7.93 21.87
N ASP A 9 -0.54 -8.78 20.88
CA ASP A 9 0.40 -9.87 21.05
C ASP A 9 1.84 -9.38 21.07
N ASN A 10 2.68 -10.07 21.83
CA ASN A 10 4.10 -9.79 21.94
C ASN A 10 4.82 -10.03 20.61
N PHE A 11 5.72 -9.13 20.28
CA PHE A 11 6.50 -9.11 19.04
C PHE A 11 7.87 -8.46 19.29
N SER A 12 8.95 -9.21 19.07
CA SER A 12 10.32 -8.84 19.45
C SER A 12 11.26 -8.61 18.25
N TYR A 13 10.72 -8.19 17.10
CA TYR A 13 11.52 -8.02 15.89
C TYR A 13 12.35 -6.72 15.89
N THR A 14 13.64 -6.84 15.60
CA THR A 14 14.54 -5.70 15.37
C THR A 14 15.09 -5.70 13.94
N CYS A 15 14.90 -4.59 13.22
CA CYS A 15 15.42 -4.40 11.87
C CYS A 15 16.87 -3.88 11.90
N ASN A 16 17.82 -4.69 11.43
CA ASN A 16 19.24 -4.31 11.32
C ASN A 16 19.61 -3.71 9.94
N ARG A 17 18.62 -3.14 9.21
CA ARG A 17 18.80 -2.40 7.94
C ARG A 17 19.66 -3.12 6.88
N CYS A 18 19.55 -4.44 6.80
CA CYS A 18 20.35 -5.27 5.90
C CYS A 18 19.87 -5.34 4.45
N THR A 19 18.80 -4.60 4.11
CA THR A 19 18.16 -4.52 2.77
C THR A 19 17.67 -5.83 2.15
N LEU A 20 17.85 -6.99 2.80
CA LEU A 20 17.41 -8.28 2.28
C LEU A 20 15.88 -8.42 2.15
N CYS A 21 15.10 -7.60 2.85
CA CYS A 21 13.66 -7.51 2.63
C CYS A 21 13.30 -7.04 1.21
N CYS A 22 14.16 -6.26 0.54
CA CYS A 22 13.97 -5.84 -0.86
C CYS A 22 14.04 -7.02 -1.85
N TYR A 23 14.47 -8.19 -1.42
CA TYR A 23 14.53 -9.42 -2.21
C TYR A 23 13.48 -10.46 -1.80
N ALA A 24 12.78 -10.26 -0.68
CA ALA A 24 12.02 -11.31 -0.02
C ALA A 24 10.70 -11.66 -0.72
N TYR A 25 9.95 -10.67 -1.20
CA TYR A 25 8.64 -10.86 -1.83
C TYR A 25 8.31 -9.74 -2.81
N THR A 26 7.31 -10.01 -3.64
CA THR A 26 6.69 -9.00 -4.50
C THR A 26 5.88 -8.04 -3.64
N VAL A 27 6.17 -6.74 -3.75
CA VAL A 27 5.48 -5.69 -3.01
C VAL A 27 4.29 -5.21 -3.83
N ARG A 28 3.08 -5.49 -3.36
CA ARG A 28 1.86 -4.91 -3.93
C ARG A 28 1.65 -3.49 -3.41
N VAL A 29 1.12 -2.63 -4.26
CA VAL A 29 0.85 -1.23 -3.96
C VAL A 29 -0.58 -0.86 -4.32
N ASN A 30 -1.19 -0.02 -3.49
CA ASN A 30 -2.49 0.60 -3.71
C ASN A 30 -2.33 2.06 -4.20
N PRO A 31 -3.42 2.75 -4.58
CA PRO A 31 -3.33 4.09 -5.13
C PRO A 31 -2.72 5.14 -4.18
N TYR A 32 -2.93 4.99 -2.86
CA TYR A 32 -2.30 5.88 -1.87
C TYR A 32 -0.79 5.68 -1.81
N GLU A 33 -0.32 4.45 -1.86
CA GLU A 33 1.10 4.15 -1.87
C GLU A 33 1.77 4.70 -3.14
N ILE A 34 1.09 4.60 -4.29
CA ILE A 34 1.52 5.24 -5.55
C ILE A 34 1.58 6.76 -5.39
N ALA A 35 0.56 7.40 -4.82
CA ALA A 35 0.54 8.85 -4.59
C ALA A 35 1.65 9.32 -3.65
N ARG A 36 1.97 8.53 -2.61
CA ARG A 36 3.08 8.83 -1.70
C ARG A 36 4.44 8.71 -2.38
N LEU A 37 4.65 7.63 -3.15
CA LEU A 37 5.86 7.46 -3.95
C LEU A 37 6.03 8.59 -4.97
N ALA A 38 4.95 8.98 -5.64
CA ALA A 38 4.92 10.09 -6.60
C ALA A 38 5.36 11.40 -5.94
N ASN A 39 4.76 11.74 -4.80
CA ASN A 39 5.13 12.92 -4.02
C ASN A 39 6.60 12.89 -3.57
N TYR A 40 7.07 11.76 -3.04
CA TYR A 40 8.45 11.62 -2.59
C TYR A 40 9.47 11.76 -3.73
N LEU A 41 9.13 11.24 -4.91
CA LEU A 41 9.99 11.27 -6.10
C LEU A 41 9.87 12.58 -6.90
N GLY A 42 8.92 13.46 -6.56
CA GLY A 42 8.61 14.66 -7.35
C GLY A 42 8.06 14.33 -8.74
N LYS A 43 7.28 13.24 -8.85
CA LYS A 43 6.67 12.74 -10.09
C LYS A 43 5.15 12.72 -9.99
N SER A 44 4.47 12.57 -11.12
CA SER A 44 3.04 12.22 -11.15
C SER A 44 2.80 10.75 -10.81
N THR A 45 1.57 10.40 -10.40
CA THR A 45 1.19 9.00 -10.22
C THR A 45 1.28 8.19 -11.51
N SER A 46 0.95 8.78 -12.66
CA SER A 46 1.11 8.15 -13.99
C SER A 46 2.57 7.75 -14.26
N GLU A 47 3.53 8.64 -13.96
CA GLU A 47 4.95 8.35 -14.13
C GLU A 47 5.44 7.25 -13.18
N VAL A 48 4.96 7.24 -11.93
CA VAL A 48 5.32 6.18 -10.97
C VAL A 48 4.79 4.84 -11.43
N ILE A 49 3.53 4.77 -11.87
CA ILE A 49 2.94 3.55 -12.43
C ILE A 49 3.79 3.08 -13.61
N ALA A 50 4.01 3.93 -14.62
CA ALA A 50 4.73 3.54 -15.83
C ALA A 50 6.18 3.07 -15.58
N GLN A 51 6.92 3.78 -14.70
CA GLN A 51 8.36 3.57 -14.54
C GLN A 51 8.70 2.59 -13.42
N HIS A 52 7.89 2.56 -12.35
CA HIS A 52 8.25 1.88 -11.10
C HIS A 52 7.39 0.68 -10.74
N THR A 53 6.34 0.40 -11.51
CA THR A 53 5.46 -0.75 -11.28
C THR A 53 5.50 -1.76 -12.44
N GLN A 54 4.85 -2.89 -12.21
CA GLN A 54 4.57 -3.98 -13.13
C GLN A 54 3.18 -4.55 -12.81
N SER A 55 2.73 -5.57 -13.55
CA SER A 55 1.43 -6.22 -13.32
C SER A 55 0.26 -5.21 -13.36
N GLU A 56 0.19 -4.40 -14.42
CA GLU A 56 -0.84 -3.35 -14.58
C GLU A 56 -0.89 -2.32 -13.43
N GLY A 57 0.25 -2.01 -12.80
CA GLY A 57 0.32 -0.97 -11.77
C GLY A 57 0.29 -1.48 -10.32
N ILE A 58 -0.06 -2.75 -10.10
CA ILE A 58 -0.39 -3.26 -8.76
C ILE A 58 0.83 -3.78 -7.98
N GLU A 59 1.98 -3.92 -8.62
CA GLU A 59 3.20 -4.46 -8.01
C GLU A 59 4.41 -3.56 -8.31
N LEU A 60 5.28 -3.34 -7.33
CA LEU A 60 6.57 -2.69 -7.58
C LEU A 60 7.42 -3.55 -8.52
N ARG A 61 8.06 -2.88 -9.49
CA ARG A 61 8.95 -3.53 -10.45
C ARG A 61 10.15 -4.14 -9.75
N ARG A 62 10.59 -5.30 -10.25
CA ARG A 62 11.83 -5.95 -9.81
C ARG A 62 12.88 -5.90 -10.91
N GLU A 63 14.13 -5.73 -10.49
CA GLU A 63 15.29 -5.82 -11.37
C GLU A 63 15.59 -7.27 -11.75
N LYS A 64 16.44 -7.48 -12.76
CA LYS A 64 16.84 -8.83 -13.22
C LYS A 64 17.46 -9.69 -12.13
N ASN A 65 18.11 -9.07 -11.14
CA ASN A 65 18.70 -9.76 -9.99
C ASN A 65 17.68 -10.06 -8.87
N GLY A 66 16.39 -9.76 -9.09
CA GLY A 66 15.32 -9.96 -8.13
C GLY A 66 15.18 -8.89 -7.05
N ALA A 67 15.98 -7.81 -7.08
CA ALA A 67 15.80 -6.69 -6.16
C ALA A 67 14.55 -5.87 -6.51
N CYS A 68 13.90 -5.27 -5.51
CA CYS A 68 13.02 -4.12 -5.74
C CYS A 68 13.79 -3.00 -6.47
N ASN A 69 13.17 -2.37 -7.47
CA ASN A 69 13.79 -1.30 -8.27
C ASN A 69 14.18 -0.03 -7.48
N PHE A 70 13.68 0.14 -6.26
CA PHE A 70 14.10 1.23 -5.36
C PHE A 70 15.32 0.88 -4.50
N LEU A 71 15.87 -0.33 -4.59
CA LEU A 71 17.09 -0.67 -3.89
C LEU A 71 18.30 -0.04 -4.58
N GLN A 72 19.03 0.79 -3.83
CA GLN A 72 20.30 1.42 -4.20
C GLN A 72 21.44 0.87 -3.34
N ALA A 73 22.67 1.27 -3.65
CA ALA A 73 23.87 0.80 -2.94
C ALA A 73 23.87 1.17 -1.45
N ASP A 74 23.23 2.28 -1.09
CA ASP A 74 23.13 2.84 0.26
C ASP A 74 21.83 2.45 0.99
N GLY A 75 20.88 1.80 0.32
CA GLY A 75 19.62 1.36 0.93
C GLY A 75 18.41 1.50 0.01
N CYS A 76 17.21 1.45 0.59
CA CYS A 76 15.98 1.72 -0.14
C CYS A 76 15.84 3.24 -0.35
N SER A 77 15.85 3.70 -1.60
CA SER A 77 15.82 5.14 -1.94
C SER A 77 14.53 5.83 -1.50
N VAL A 78 13.43 5.07 -1.36
CA VAL A 78 12.11 5.56 -0.93
C VAL A 78 11.77 5.12 0.49
N HIS A 79 12.76 4.77 1.32
CA HIS A 79 12.52 4.23 2.66
C HIS A 79 11.54 5.06 3.52
N PRO A 80 11.59 6.41 3.55
CA PRO A 80 10.63 7.22 4.32
C PRO A 80 9.18 7.04 3.88
N ASP A 81 8.94 6.80 2.59
CA ASP A 81 7.62 6.61 1.97
C ASP A 81 7.36 5.17 1.51
N ARG A 82 8.14 4.20 2.01
CA ARG A 82 8.05 2.79 1.63
C ARG A 82 6.61 2.26 1.80
N PRO A 83 6.15 1.36 0.90
CA PRO A 83 4.81 0.78 0.98
C PRO A 83 4.51 0.07 2.31
N LEU A 84 3.24 -0.12 2.61
CA LEU A 84 2.71 -0.82 3.77
C LEU A 84 3.35 -2.19 3.94
N ALA A 85 3.44 -2.98 2.86
CA ALA A 85 4.08 -4.31 2.94
C ALA A 85 5.55 -4.23 3.39
N CYS A 86 6.26 -3.15 3.09
CA CYS A 86 7.63 -2.92 3.55
C CYS A 86 7.69 -2.41 5.00
N ARG A 87 6.67 -1.67 5.47
CA ARG A 87 6.54 -1.22 6.86
C ARG A 87 6.18 -2.36 7.80
N LEU A 88 5.32 -3.26 7.34
CA LEU A 88 4.86 -4.39 8.13
C LEU A 88 5.94 -5.46 8.33
N TYR A 89 6.92 -5.57 7.43
CA TYR A 89 7.90 -6.66 7.47
C TYR A 89 8.56 -6.83 8.85
N PRO A 90 8.57 -8.04 9.42
CA PRO A 90 8.21 -9.34 8.84
C PRO A 90 6.79 -9.82 9.16
N LEU A 91 5.81 -8.92 9.29
CA LEU A 91 4.40 -9.27 9.45
C LEU A 91 3.67 -9.23 8.09
N GLY A 92 2.84 -10.23 7.84
CA GLY A 92 1.82 -10.22 6.81
C GLY A 92 0.48 -9.87 7.44
N ARG A 93 -0.18 -8.81 6.97
CA ARG A 93 -1.48 -8.36 7.48
C ARG A 93 -2.61 -9.08 6.76
N HIS A 94 -3.65 -9.46 7.52
CA HIS A 94 -4.86 -10.11 7.04
C HIS A 94 -6.08 -9.40 7.63
N THR A 95 -7.07 -9.12 6.80
CA THR A 95 -8.38 -8.60 7.22
C THR A 95 -9.46 -9.56 6.77
N ASN A 96 -10.44 -9.84 7.62
CA ASN A 96 -11.61 -10.64 7.24
C ASN A 96 -12.80 -9.75 6.85
N GLU A 97 -13.93 -10.37 6.49
CA GLU A 97 -15.17 -9.68 6.10
C GLU A 97 -15.74 -8.77 7.19
N LYS A 98 -15.41 -9.03 8.47
CA LYS A 98 -15.79 -8.19 9.61
C LYS A 98 -14.81 -7.06 9.87
N SER A 99 -13.84 -6.84 8.98
CA SER A 99 -12.73 -5.90 9.16
C SER A 99 -11.88 -6.19 10.40
N GLU A 100 -11.89 -7.44 10.89
CA GLU A 100 -11.00 -7.86 11.97
C GLU A 100 -9.60 -8.09 11.40
N GLU A 101 -8.62 -7.41 12.00
CA GLU A 101 -7.22 -7.43 11.58
C GLU A 101 -6.42 -8.46 12.37
N THR A 102 -5.66 -9.28 11.66
CA THR A 102 -4.68 -10.21 12.23
C THR A 102 -3.40 -10.19 11.42
N PHE A 103 -2.32 -10.71 12.01
CA PHE A 103 -1.01 -10.74 11.39
C PHE A 103 -0.42 -12.13 11.41
N SER A 104 0.38 -12.48 10.41
CA SER A 104 1.20 -13.69 10.39
C SER A 104 2.66 -13.31 10.36
N GLN A 105 3.51 -14.04 11.07
CA GLN A 105 4.96 -13.89 10.93
C GLN A 105 5.43 -14.48 9.59
N LEU A 106 6.10 -13.66 8.80
CA LEU A 106 6.74 -14.04 7.54
C LEU A 106 8.14 -14.60 7.81
N THR A 107 8.55 -15.54 6.97
CA THR A 107 9.92 -16.05 6.98
C THR A 107 10.90 -14.97 6.56
N LEU A 108 11.97 -14.79 7.35
CA LEU A 108 13.02 -13.86 6.98
C LEU A 108 13.81 -14.38 5.76
N GLN A 109 14.23 -13.47 4.89
CA GLN A 109 15.07 -13.84 3.76
C GLN A 109 16.37 -14.47 4.29
N LYS A 110 16.85 -15.53 3.64
CA LYS A 110 18.10 -16.20 4.03
C LYS A 110 19.24 -15.18 4.12
N GLY A 111 19.93 -15.16 5.26
CA GLY A 111 21.01 -14.21 5.54
C GLY A 111 20.55 -12.85 6.08
N SER A 112 19.23 -12.65 6.30
CA SER A 112 18.71 -11.46 6.98
C SER A 112 19.42 -11.26 8.30
N LYS A 113 19.82 -10.01 8.55
CA LYS A 113 20.38 -9.61 9.84
C LYS A 113 19.29 -9.19 10.83
N GLY A 114 18.02 -9.12 10.42
CA GLY A 114 16.92 -8.86 11.35
C GLY A 114 16.67 -10.06 12.25
N GLU A 115 16.27 -9.82 13.50
CA GLU A 115 16.19 -10.85 14.53
C GLU A 115 14.95 -10.71 15.41
N PHE A 116 14.42 -11.83 15.92
CA PHE A 116 13.28 -11.91 16.85
C PHE A 116 13.75 -12.04 18.31
N SER A 117 14.84 -11.36 18.65
CA SER A 117 15.50 -11.37 19.97
C SER A 117 15.56 -9.96 20.56
N GLY A 118 14.90 -9.00 19.93
CA GLY A 118 14.86 -7.62 20.39
C GLY A 118 14.01 -7.41 21.62
N GLU A 119 13.89 -6.14 22.01
CA GLU A 119 12.96 -5.72 23.05
C GLU A 119 11.55 -6.19 22.72
N VAL A 120 10.92 -6.84 23.70
CA VAL A 120 9.52 -7.27 23.58
C VAL A 120 8.63 -6.04 23.63
N ARG A 121 7.92 -5.81 22.53
CA ARG A 121 6.85 -4.83 22.38
C ARG A 121 5.62 -5.53 21.84
N THR A 122 4.48 -4.88 21.81
CA THR A 122 3.30 -5.38 21.13
C THR A 122 3.42 -5.19 19.61
N VAL A 123 2.64 -5.95 18.83
CA VAL A 123 2.50 -5.68 17.39
C VAL A 123 2.05 -4.24 17.14
N GLY A 124 1.13 -3.71 17.94
CA GLY A 124 0.66 -2.32 17.84
C GLY A 124 1.79 -1.29 17.96
N GLU A 125 2.64 -1.42 18.98
CA GLU A 125 3.81 -0.55 19.17
C GLU A 125 4.83 -0.69 18.04
N PHE A 126 5.01 -1.89 17.50
CA PHE A 126 5.83 -2.10 16.32
C PHE A 126 5.27 -1.33 15.10
N LEU A 127 3.96 -1.45 14.83
CA LEU A 127 3.30 -0.77 13.71
C LEU A 127 3.40 0.75 13.82
N GLU A 128 3.20 1.28 15.03
CA GLU A 128 3.36 2.71 15.33
C GLU A 128 4.79 3.18 15.04
N GLY A 129 5.80 2.46 15.53
CA GLY A 129 7.21 2.75 15.26
C GLY A 129 7.60 2.66 13.78
N GLN A 130 6.85 1.90 12.97
CA GLN A 130 7.01 1.83 11.52
C GLN A 130 6.22 2.91 10.76
N GLY A 131 5.41 3.71 11.45
CA GLY A 131 4.51 4.69 10.85
C GLY A 131 3.49 4.04 9.90
N ALA A 132 3.00 2.85 10.26
CA ALA A 132 2.11 2.07 9.39
C ALA A 132 0.67 2.61 9.35
N GLU A 133 0.24 3.38 10.35
CA GLU A 133 -1.19 3.66 10.53
C GLU A 133 -1.84 4.47 9.41
N PRO A 134 -1.23 5.53 8.85
CA PRO A 134 -1.79 6.20 7.68
C PRO A 134 -1.97 5.25 6.49
N TYR A 135 -1.03 4.32 6.31
CA TYR A 135 -1.07 3.33 5.24
C TYR A 135 -2.13 2.26 5.46
N ILE A 136 -2.26 1.76 6.69
CA ILE A 136 -3.31 0.80 7.07
C ILE A 136 -4.69 1.42 6.86
N ARG A 137 -4.93 2.62 7.39
CA ARG A 137 -6.23 3.29 7.25
C ARG A 137 -6.62 3.49 5.80
N MET A 138 -5.68 3.90 4.96
CA MET A 138 -5.98 4.15 3.54
C MET A 138 -6.14 2.86 2.74
N ALA A 139 -5.35 1.83 3.04
CA ALA A 139 -5.54 0.50 2.47
C ALA A 139 -6.93 -0.06 2.80
N ASP A 140 -7.40 0.11 4.04
CA ASP A 140 -8.74 -0.34 4.45
C ASP A 140 -9.85 0.40 3.69
N ARG A 141 -9.70 1.72 3.48
CA ARG A 141 -10.65 2.51 2.68
C ARG A 141 -10.72 2.04 1.23
N TYR A 142 -9.58 1.82 0.58
CA TYR A 142 -9.55 1.29 -0.79
C TYR A 142 -10.08 -0.15 -0.86
N ASN A 143 -9.73 -1.00 0.11
CA ASN A 143 -10.24 -2.37 0.17
C ASN A 143 -11.77 -2.40 0.32
N ALA A 144 -12.34 -1.56 1.18
CA ALA A 144 -13.80 -1.46 1.33
C ALA A 144 -14.49 -1.06 0.02
N LEU A 145 -13.86 -0.18 -0.76
CA LEU A 145 -14.35 0.20 -2.09
C LEU A 145 -14.29 -0.98 -3.07
N VAL A 146 -13.15 -1.65 -3.16
CA VAL A 146 -12.96 -2.83 -4.04
C VAL A 146 -13.94 -3.94 -3.68
N SER A 147 -14.16 -4.22 -2.38
CA SER A 147 -15.14 -5.20 -1.93
C SER A 147 -16.56 -4.87 -2.40
N LYS A 148 -16.96 -3.59 -2.38
CA LYS A 148 -18.27 -3.14 -2.91
C LYS A 148 -18.37 -3.32 -4.43
N ILE A 149 -17.30 -2.99 -5.17
CA ILE A 149 -17.23 -3.19 -6.63
C ILE A 149 -17.44 -4.67 -6.99
N VAL A 150 -16.73 -5.55 -6.30
CA VAL A 150 -16.80 -7.01 -6.52
C VAL A 150 -18.18 -7.53 -6.12
N ALA A 151 -18.72 -7.13 -4.97
CA ALA A 151 -20.02 -7.59 -4.48
C ALA A 151 -21.19 -7.15 -5.37
N ASN A 152 -21.12 -5.97 -5.98
CA ASN A 152 -22.19 -5.43 -6.82
C ASN A 152 -22.14 -5.92 -8.28
N GLY A 153 -21.22 -6.83 -8.64
CA GLY A 153 -21.05 -7.29 -10.02
C GLY A 153 -20.72 -6.15 -11.00
N ALA A 154 -20.25 -5.00 -10.49
CA ALA A 154 -20.01 -3.79 -11.30
C ALA A 154 -18.88 -3.98 -12.33
N LEU A 155 -18.08 -5.05 -12.19
CA LEU A 155 -17.10 -5.46 -13.20
C LEU A 155 -17.74 -6.17 -14.41
N GLU A 156 -18.97 -6.68 -14.30
CA GLU A 156 -19.67 -7.43 -15.36
C GLU A 156 -20.60 -6.57 -16.24
N GLY A 157 -20.74 -5.26 -15.95
CA GLY A 157 -21.67 -4.38 -16.67
C GLY A 157 -21.23 -2.93 -16.91
N ALA A 158 -20.03 -2.54 -16.50
CA ALA A 158 -19.54 -1.17 -16.70
C ALA A 158 -19.00 -0.98 -18.13
N SER A 159 -19.83 -0.48 -19.04
CA SER A 159 -19.41 -0.11 -20.41
C SER A 159 -18.47 1.12 -20.46
N GLU A 160 -18.07 1.67 -19.32
CA GLU A 160 -17.11 2.78 -19.17
C GLU A 160 -16.13 2.52 -18.01
N TYR A 161 -15.71 1.27 -17.78
CA TYR A 161 -14.61 1.02 -16.85
C TYR A 161 -13.31 1.58 -17.45
N GLU A 162 -12.86 2.73 -16.95
CA GLU A 162 -11.51 3.25 -17.22
C GLU A 162 -10.55 2.67 -16.16
N PRO A 163 -9.93 1.49 -16.36
CA PRO A 163 -9.09 0.85 -15.35
C PRO A 163 -7.95 1.75 -14.87
N GLU A 164 -7.49 2.64 -15.75
CA GLU A 164 -6.40 3.59 -15.50
C GLU A 164 -6.67 4.48 -14.30
N ILE A 165 -7.91 4.97 -14.12
CA ILE A 165 -8.23 5.89 -13.02
C ILE A 165 -8.27 5.18 -11.67
N VAL A 166 -8.42 3.86 -11.62
CA VAL A 166 -8.55 3.12 -10.35
C VAL A 166 -7.25 3.13 -9.56
N LEU A 167 -6.12 3.20 -10.25
CA LEU A 167 -4.78 3.30 -9.65
C LEU A 167 -4.18 4.70 -9.75
N ASP A 168 -4.46 5.41 -10.83
CA ASP A 168 -3.84 6.70 -11.14
C ASP A 168 -4.61 7.86 -10.51
N VAL A 169 -4.21 8.21 -9.28
CA VAL A 169 -4.82 9.27 -8.46
C VAL A 169 -4.82 10.62 -9.17
N ASP A 170 -3.68 11.06 -9.71
CA ASP A 170 -3.58 12.36 -10.39
C ASP A 170 -4.44 12.39 -11.67
N LEU A 171 -4.51 11.28 -12.41
CA LEU A 171 -5.37 11.18 -13.61
C LEU A 171 -6.86 11.23 -13.25
N ALA A 172 -7.28 10.51 -12.20
CA ALA A 172 -8.66 10.50 -11.74
C ALA A 172 -9.11 11.90 -11.31
N LEU A 173 -8.24 12.60 -10.56
CA LEU A 173 -8.42 13.98 -10.13
C LEU A 173 -8.55 14.93 -11.33
N ALA A 174 -7.62 14.87 -12.28
CA ALA A 174 -7.66 15.69 -13.50
C ALA A 174 -8.93 15.48 -14.32
N LYS A 175 -9.40 14.23 -14.49
CA LYS A 175 -10.63 13.90 -15.22
C LYS A 175 -11.91 14.27 -14.45
N SER A 176 -11.84 14.58 -13.16
CA SER A 176 -13.00 14.99 -12.36
C SER A 176 -13.39 16.47 -12.54
N GLY A 177 -12.64 17.24 -13.34
CA GLY A 177 -12.88 18.67 -13.54
C GLY A 177 -12.42 19.56 -12.38
N SER A 178 -11.66 19.01 -11.43
CA SER A 178 -11.14 19.71 -10.24
C SER A 178 -9.86 20.53 -10.52
N SER A 179 -9.62 20.91 -11.78
CA SER A 179 -8.35 21.50 -12.23
C SER A 179 -8.04 22.82 -11.53
N GLY A 180 -6.93 22.84 -10.79
CA GLY A 180 -6.40 24.03 -10.09
C GLY A 180 -6.48 23.99 -8.56
N LEU A 181 -7.30 23.12 -7.95
CA LEU A 181 -7.36 22.94 -6.49
C LEU A 181 -6.37 21.90 -5.94
N GLU A 182 -5.65 21.21 -6.82
CA GLU A 182 -4.96 19.95 -6.48
C GLU A 182 -3.42 20.05 -6.55
N SER A 183 -2.90 21.13 -7.13
CA SER A 183 -1.47 21.45 -7.08
C SER A 183 -1.10 21.85 -5.65
N GLY A 184 -0.43 20.95 -4.94
CA GLY A 184 -0.01 21.16 -3.55
C GLY A 184 -0.83 20.43 -2.49
N LEU A 185 -1.84 19.64 -2.87
CA LEU A 185 -2.48 18.70 -1.94
C LEU A 185 -1.48 17.60 -1.55
N ASP A 186 -1.45 17.27 -0.26
CA ASP A 186 -0.68 16.13 0.22
C ASP A 186 -1.27 14.80 -0.30
N PRO A 187 -0.49 13.71 -0.28
CA PRO A 187 -0.94 12.40 -0.78
C PRO A 187 -2.21 11.85 -0.11
N GLU A 188 -2.47 12.18 1.16
CA GLU A 188 -3.64 11.71 1.90
C GLU A 188 -4.90 12.43 1.40
N ALA A 189 -4.86 13.75 1.27
CA ALA A 189 -5.94 14.55 0.72
C ALA A 189 -6.29 14.13 -0.72
N LYS A 190 -5.27 13.95 -1.58
CA LYS A 190 -5.45 13.45 -2.95
C LYS A 190 -6.16 12.09 -2.98
N SER A 191 -5.74 11.18 -2.10
CA SER A 191 -6.28 9.81 -2.06
C SER A 191 -7.70 9.76 -1.52
N LEU A 192 -8.04 10.59 -0.53
CA LEU A 192 -9.42 10.72 -0.06
C LEU A 192 -10.33 11.25 -1.17
N ARG A 193 -9.90 12.28 -1.89
CA ARG A 193 -10.66 12.81 -3.03
C ARG A 193 -10.82 11.78 -4.13
N HIS A 194 -9.77 11.00 -4.41
CA HIS A 194 -9.82 9.90 -5.36
C HIS A 194 -10.85 8.83 -4.98
N ILE A 195 -10.91 8.43 -3.70
CA ILE A 195 -11.95 7.50 -3.22
C ILE A 195 -13.36 8.05 -3.50
N GLU A 196 -13.61 9.33 -3.25
CA GLU A 196 -14.91 9.95 -3.54
C GLU A 196 -15.22 9.96 -5.04
N ILE A 197 -14.22 10.26 -5.89
CA ILE A 197 -14.38 10.19 -7.36
C ILE A 197 -14.77 8.77 -7.79
N LEU A 198 -14.10 7.75 -7.25
CA LEU A 198 -14.40 6.36 -7.57
C LEU A 198 -15.81 5.98 -7.10
N LYS A 199 -16.21 6.35 -5.87
CA LYS A 199 -17.57 6.08 -5.36
C LYS A 199 -18.64 6.66 -6.29
N THR A 200 -18.49 7.93 -6.68
CA THR A 200 -19.46 8.59 -7.58
C THR A 200 -19.51 7.92 -8.95
N ARG A 201 -18.36 7.61 -9.56
CA ARG A 201 -18.32 6.94 -10.87
C ARG A 201 -18.91 5.53 -10.84
N LEU A 202 -18.79 4.85 -9.71
CA LEU A 202 -19.30 3.49 -9.52
C LEU A 202 -20.74 3.45 -9.00
N GLY A 203 -21.40 4.60 -8.83
CA GLY A 203 -22.76 4.68 -8.30
C GLY A 203 -22.87 4.16 -6.86
N LEU A 204 -21.80 4.25 -6.07
CA LEU A 204 -21.74 3.79 -4.68
C LEU A 204 -22.09 4.91 -3.67
N ASP A 205 -22.49 6.07 -4.18
CA ASP A 205 -22.95 7.20 -3.39
C ASP A 205 -24.25 6.82 -2.65
N GLY A 206 -24.15 6.65 -1.33
CA GLY A 206 -25.29 6.27 -0.46
C GLY A 206 -25.19 4.90 0.21
N ALA A 207 -24.16 4.10 -0.08
CA ALA A 207 -23.93 2.80 0.58
C ALA A 207 -23.14 2.92 1.89
N GLU A 208 -23.50 3.87 2.76
CA GLU A 208 -23.10 3.85 4.17
C GLU A 208 -24.24 3.24 4.97
N SER A 209 -24.12 1.94 5.26
CA SER A 209 -24.93 1.21 6.24
C SER A 209 -24.04 0.21 6.97
#